data_AF-A0A6V7WWQ0-F1
#
_entry.id   AF-A0A6V7WWQ0-F1
#
_cell.length_a   1.000
_cell.length_b   1.000
_cell.length_c   1.000
_cell.angle_alpha   90.00
_cell.angle_beta   90.00
_cell.angle_gamma   90.00
#
_symmetry.space_group_name_H-M   'P 1'
#
loop_
_entity.id
_entity.type
_entity.pdbx_description
1 polymer ?
#
loop_
_entity_poly.entity_id
_entity_poly.type
_entity_poly.pdbx_seq_one_letter_code
_entity_poly.pdbx_strand_id
1 'polypeptide(L)'
;MTSFYIIIPSNTNIEGNRTNSFRVRLPHKLQFNSEWHVGLAVMVYPHSWPSLGTNNEQTVTVYWKSGDVVQFSVPSNTLTNPQHLKDNLDRSLNKGSEALVEKFRSVHIEYTNKLKELRTQAKDKYKRLKELYQKRTKPVTNDTTEEHVIISEETEVPSLKSEDEIFTDLVNIENLKMTDDLKQIISVTNEVGFDPWIKVFRKPRLACNFEFHSYKNRFSLFIDSEYVEKIELTEQLAYILGFDRTNFN
;
A
#
# COMPACT_ATOMS: atom_id res chain seq x y z
N MET A 1 25.97 -0.47 45.30
CA MET A 1 26.88 -0.07 44.20
C MET A 1 28.02 0.73 44.81
N THR A 2 29.26 0.23 44.82
CA THR A 2 30.42 0.87 45.49
C THR A 2 31.38 1.57 44.52
N SER A 3 31.06 1.61 43.23
CA SER A 3 31.86 2.27 42.20
C SER A 3 31.01 2.61 40.98
N PHE A 4 31.25 3.78 40.39
CA PHE A 4 30.70 4.20 39.10
C PHE A 4 31.78 4.94 38.31
N TYR A 5 31.62 5.01 37.00
CA TYR A 5 32.54 5.71 36.11
C TYR A 5 31.88 7.00 35.62
N ILE A 6 32.58 8.13 35.80
CA ILE A 6 32.19 9.41 35.21
C ILE A 6 32.99 9.57 33.92
N ILE A 7 32.30 9.78 32.79
CA ILE A 7 32.92 10.24 31.56
C ILE A 7 32.83 11.76 31.56
N ILE A 8 33.88 12.41 32.04
CA ILE A 8 34.05 13.84 31.80
C ILE A 8 34.55 13.96 30.35
N PRO A 9 33.85 14.66 29.45
CA PRO A 9 34.32 14.84 28.08
C PRO A 9 35.73 15.43 28.14
N SER A 10 36.70 14.58 27.81
CA SER A 10 38.10 14.91 27.93
C SER A 10 38.46 15.91 26.84
N ASN A 11 38.90 17.07 27.29
CA ASN A 11 39.86 17.96 26.65
C ASN A 11 39.31 19.04 25.73
N THR A 12 39.71 20.27 26.07
CA THR A 12 40.42 21.10 25.08
C THR A 12 41.77 21.62 25.56
N ASN A 13 42.14 21.53 26.84
CA ASN A 13 43.38 22.16 27.33
C ASN A 13 44.43 21.18 27.86
N ILE A 14 44.82 20.20 27.03
CA ILE A 14 46.08 19.47 27.23
C ILE A 14 47.09 20.06 26.24
N GLU A 15 48.19 20.60 26.78
CA GLU A 15 49.27 21.19 26.00
C GLU A 15 49.81 20.21 24.96
N GLY A 16 49.89 20.66 23.70
CA GLY A 16 50.36 19.85 22.57
C GLY A 16 49.29 19.12 21.76
N ASN A 17 48.01 19.23 22.10
CA ASN A 17 46.93 18.71 21.25
C ASN A 17 46.78 19.58 19.97
N ARG A 18 46.73 18.92 18.81
CA ARG A 18 46.41 19.50 17.49
C ARG A 18 45.18 18.82 16.91
N THR A 19 44.54 19.45 15.91
CA THR A 19 43.33 18.94 15.25
C THR A 19 43.44 17.50 14.74
N ASN A 20 44.64 17.05 14.38
CA ASN A 20 44.94 15.71 13.87
C ASN A 20 45.84 14.87 14.82
N SER A 21 46.12 15.35 16.02
CA SER A 21 46.98 14.67 16.99
C SER A 21 46.55 15.03 18.40
N PHE A 22 45.81 14.14 19.03
CA PHE A 22 45.28 14.36 20.38
C PHE A 22 45.79 13.28 21.33
N ARG A 23 46.18 13.71 22.52
CA ARG A 23 46.49 12.84 23.65
C ARG A 23 45.24 12.75 24.53
N VAL A 24 44.75 11.54 24.74
CA VAL A 24 43.66 11.27 25.69
C VAL A 24 44.26 10.79 26.99
N ARG A 25 43.83 11.34 28.12
CA ARG A 25 44.18 10.77 29.44
C ARG A 25 43.36 9.52 29.65
N LEU A 26 44.01 8.43 30.02
CA LEU A 26 43.31 7.21 30.42
C LEU A 26 42.43 7.49 31.66
N PRO A 27 41.29 6.79 31.80
CA PRO A 27 40.49 6.85 33.01
C PRO A 27 41.37 6.56 34.23
N HIS A 28 41.34 7.44 35.22
CA HIS A 28 42.05 7.26 36.48
C HIS A 28 41.06 7.45 37.64
N LYS A 29 41.30 6.77 38.75
CA LYS A 29 40.46 6.89 39.94
C LYS A 29 40.68 8.27 40.56
N LEU A 30 39.60 9.04 40.73
CA LEU A 30 39.62 10.25 41.54
C LEU A 30 39.49 9.86 43.00
N GLN A 31 40.42 10.33 43.84
CA GLN A 31 40.32 10.21 45.29
C GLN A 31 39.81 11.54 45.84
N PHE A 32 38.65 11.51 46.49
CA PHE A 32 38.08 12.66 47.16
C PHE A 32 38.32 12.53 48.66
N ASN A 33 38.90 13.55 49.29
CA ASN A 33 39.27 13.53 50.70
C ASN A 33 38.12 13.94 51.65
N SER A 34 36.85 13.87 51.22
CA SER A 34 35.68 14.32 51.99
C SER A 34 34.37 13.65 51.52
N GLU A 35 33.27 13.84 52.26
CA GLU A 35 31.93 13.44 51.80
C GLU A 35 31.54 14.22 50.54
N TRP A 36 31.37 13.51 49.44
CA TRP A 36 31.02 14.08 48.15
C TRP A 36 29.60 13.65 47.75
N HIS A 37 28.90 14.57 47.11
CA HIS A 37 27.61 14.32 46.47
C HIS A 37 27.77 14.59 44.98
N VAL A 38 27.45 13.62 44.12
CA VAL A 38 27.45 13.84 42.66
C VAL A 38 26.05 14.20 42.21
N GLY A 39 25.89 15.42 41.68
CA GLY A 39 24.73 15.77 40.88
C GLY A 39 24.95 15.35 39.43
N LEU A 40 24.03 14.59 38.85
CA LEU A 40 24.02 14.31 37.42
C LEU A 40 23.75 15.61 36.67
N ALA A 41 24.80 16.25 36.14
CA ALA A 41 24.65 17.56 35.50
C ALA A 41 24.19 17.45 34.04
N VAL A 42 24.77 16.55 33.24
CA VAL A 42 24.42 16.39 31.82
C VAL A 42 24.73 14.97 31.37
N MET A 43 23.75 14.30 30.76
CA MET A 43 23.98 13.09 29.97
C MET A 43 23.96 13.51 28.50
N VAL A 44 25.14 13.72 27.91
CA VAL A 44 25.26 14.01 26.48
C VAL A 44 25.28 12.68 25.76
N TYR A 45 24.14 12.31 25.15
CA TYR A 45 24.19 11.32 24.08
C TYR A 45 24.88 12.02 22.90
N PRO A 46 26.05 11.54 22.41
CA PRO A 46 26.50 11.96 21.08
C PRO A 46 25.34 11.70 20.12
N HIS A 47 25.24 12.46 19.03
CA HIS A 47 24.22 12.28 17.99
C HIS A 47 24.36 10.92 17.27
N SER A 48 24.31 9.82 18.00
CA SER A 48 24.12 8.49 17.49
C SER A 48 22.65 8.40 17.15
N TRP A 49 22.36 8.42 15.85
CA TRP A 49 21.11 7.85 15.38
C TRP A 49 21.01 6.46 15.99
N PRO A 50 19.88 6.10 16.62
CA PRO A 50 19.73 4.77 17.15
C PRO A 50 20.03 3.81 16.01
N SER A 51 21.07 3.00 16.17
CA SER A 51 21.28 1.88 15.28
C SER A 51 19.98 1.09 15.30
N LEU A 52 19.50 0.71 14.12
CA LEU A 52 18.48 -0.31 13.99
C LEU A 52 19.05 -1.53 14.73
N GLY A 53 18.64 -1.67 16.01
CA GLY A 53 19.39 -2.42 17.02
C GLY A 53 19.37 -3.93 16.77
N THR A 54 20.16 -4.64 17.56
CA THR A 54 20.51 -6.08 17.53
C THR A 54 19.36 -7.10 17.54
N ASN A 55 18.09 -6.68 17.48
CA ASN A 55 16.94 -7.57 17.41
C ASN A 55 16.57 -7.83 15.93
N ASN A 56 16.33 -9.09 15.59
CA ASN A 56 16.33 -9.58 14.21
C ASN A 56 15.15 -9.11 13.33
N GLU A 57 14.10 -8.50 13.88
CA GLU A 57 12.85 -8.31 13.13
C GLU A 57 12.29 -6.90 13.31
N GLN A 58 12.84 -5.96 12.54
CA GLN A 58 12.20 -4.67 12.29
C GLN A 58 11.43 -4.78 10.98
N THR A 59 10.12 -4.61 11.05
CA THR A 59 9.25 -4.76 9.90
C THR A 59 8.25 -3.60 9.81
N VAL A 60 7.85 -3.33 8.58
CA VAL A 60 6.73 -2.46 8.24
C VAL A 60 5.73 -3.34 7.50
N THR A 61 4.48 -3.30 7.95
CA THR A 61 3.36 -3.99 7.31
C THR A 61 2.41 -2.95 6.76
N VAL A 62 2.17 -2.98 5.45
CA VAL A 62 1.23 -2.10 4.76
C VAL A 62 0.02 -2.92 4.35
N TYR A 63 -1.15 -2.47 4.77
CA TYR A 63 -2.44 -3.05 4.40
C TYR A 63 -3.05 -2.17 3.33
N TRP A 64 -3.21 -2.71 2.13
CA TRP A 64 -3.77 -2.01 0.99
C TRP A 64 -5.28 -2.21 0.96
N LYS A 65 -6.03 -1.20 0.49
CA LYS A 65 -7.48 -1.33 0.31
C LYS A 65 -7.89 -2.43 -0.68
N SER A 66 -6.96 -2.86 -1.55
CA SER A 66 -7.13 -4.04 -2.39
C SER A 66 -7.29 -5.35 -1.62
N GLY A 67 -7.03 -5.36 -0.31
CA GLY A 67 -7.00 -6.54 0.55
C GLY A 67 -5.61 -7.17 0.64
N ASP A 68 -4.65 -6.69 -0.14
CA ASP A 68 -3.28 -7.18 -0.10
C ASP A 68 -2.54 -6.66 1.14
N VAL A 69 -1.70 -7.50 1.74
CA VAL A 69 -0.85 -7.14 2.87
C VAL A 69 0.60 -7.37 2.48
N VAL A 70 1.41 -6.32 2.58
CA VAL A 70 2.84 -6.38 2.27
C VAL A 70 3.62 -6.10 3.53
N GLN A 71 4.34 -7.11 4.00
CA GLN A 71 5.32 -6.96 5.08
C GLN A 71 6.72 -6.94 4.49
N PHE A 72 7.52 -5.95 4.87
CA PHE A 72 8.92 -5.88 4.49
C PHE A 72 9.81 -5.62 5.70
N SER A 73 10.98 -6.26 5.68
CA SER A 73 12.00 -6.08 6.69
C SER A 73 12.84 -4.83 6.41
N VAL A 74 13.12 -4.07 7.46
CA VAL A 74 14.07 -2.96 7.44
C VAL A 74 15.41 -3.50 7.95
N PRO A 75 16.44 -3.57 7.12
CA PRO A 75 17.70 -4.18 7.50
C PRO A 75 18.39 -3.40 8.62
N SER A 76 18.89 -4.13 9.62
CA SER A 76 19.69 -3.56 10.71
C SER A 76 21.00 -3.00 10.16
N ASN A 77 21.07 -1.68 10.01
CA ASN A 77 22.26 -0.97 9.54
C ASN A 77 22.64 0.14 10.53
N THR A 78 23.94 0.42 10.60
CA THR A 78 24.45 1.61 11.28
C THR A 78 24.12 2.83 10.43
N LEU A 79 23.15 3.62 10.88
CA LEU A 79 22.69 4.80 10.16
C LEU A 79 23.54 6.01 10.56
N THR A 80 24.28 6.56 9.61
CA THR A 80 25.04 7.82 9.78
C THR A 80 24.19 9.07 9.55
N ASN A 81 23.09 8.95 8.80
CA ASN A 81 22.18 10.05 8.46
C ASN A 81 20.74 9.53 8.28
N PRO A 82 19.72 10.24 8.77
CA PRO A 82 18.29 9.92 8.56
C PRO A 82 17.90 9.74 7.10
N GLN A 83 18.56 10.44 6.17
CA GLN A 83 18.31 10.26 4.75
C GLN A 83 18.60 8.81 4.28
N HIS A 84 19.64 8.17 4.82
CA HIS A 84 19.91 6.76 4.51
C HIS A 84 18.81 5.82 5.02
N LEU A 85 18.18 6.15 6.15
CA LEU A 85 17.05 5.39 6.66
C LEU A 85 15.85 5.52 5.72
N LYS A 86 15.54 6.76 5.31
CA LYS A 86 14.48 7.02 4.33
C LYS A 86 14.70 6.24 3.04
N ASP A 87 15.90 6.32 2.46
CA ASP A 87 16.22 5.63 1.20
C ASP A 87 16.09 4.10 1.32
N ASN A 88 16.42 3.55 2.50
CA ASN A 88 16.24 2.12 2.77
C ASN A 88 14.77 1.73 2.92
N LEU A 89 13.97 2.55 3.60
CA LEU A 89 12.52 2.35 3.71
C LEU A 89 11.87 2.37 2.33
N ASP A 90 12.19 3.37 1.51
CA ASP A 90 11.70 3.50 0.13
C ASP A 90 12.09 2.27 -0.71
N ARG A 91 13.35 1.81 -0.58
CA ARG A 91 13.83 0.63 -1.32
C ARG A 91 13.09 -0.64 -0.90
N SER A 92 12.94 -0.88 0.41
CA SER A 92 12.25 -2.07 0.91
C SER A 92 10.77 -2.06 0.52
N LEU A 93 10.13 -0.89 0.57
CA LEU A 93 8.73 -0.71 0.18
C LEU A 93 8.54 -0.97 -1.32
N ASN A 94 9.39 -0.42 -2.18
CA ASN A 94 9.35 -0.68 -3.63
C ASN A 94 9.53 -2.17 -3.94
N LYS A 95 10.47 -2.85 -3.28
CA LYS A 95 10.72 -4.28 -3.50
C LYS A 95 9.52 -5.13 -3.07
N GLY A 96 8.86 -4.78 -1.96
CA GLY A 96 7.68 -5.47 -1.46
C GLY A 96 6.45 -5.33 -2.36
N SER A 97 6.35 -4.23 -3.11
CA SER A 97 5.18 -3.93 -3.95
C SER A 97 5.29 -4.45 -5.40
N GLU A 98 6.45 -4.93 -5.84
CA GLU A 98 6.65 -5.44 -7.20
C GLU A 98 5.59 -6.50 -7.54
N ALA A 99 5.47 -7.58 -6.76
CA ALA A 99 4.51 -8.65 -7.01
C ALA A 99 3.04 -8.17 -7.16
N LEU A 100 2.66 -7.09 -6.48
CA LEU A 100 1.33 -6.49 -6.61
C LEU A 100 1.13 -5.81 -7.97
N VAL A 101 2.18 -5.21 -8.53
CA VAL A 101 2.17 -4.64 -9.88
C VAL A 101 1.84 -5.71 -10.91
N GLU A 102 2.52 -6.86 -10.85
CA GLU A 102 2.27 -7.97 -11.78
C GLU A 102 0.86 -8.54 -11.60
N LYS A 103 0.40 -8.73 -10.35
CA LYS A 103 -0.97 -9.17 -10.04
C LYS A 103 -2.03 -8.22 -10.62
N PHE A 104 -1.89 -6.92 -10.42
CA PHE A 104 -2.86 -5.96 -10.93
C PHE A 104 -2.86 -5.87 -12.46
N ARG A 105 -1.69 -6.02 -13.10
CA ARG A 105 -1.62 -6.05 -14.58
C ARG A 105 -2.28 -7.28 -15.17
N SER A 106 -2.05 -8.47 -14.60
CA SER A 106 -2.67 -9.70 -15.11
C SER A 106 -4.20 -9.61 -14.99
N VAL A 107 -4.70 -9.16 -13.84
CA VAL A 107 -6.14 -8.94 -13.63
C VAL A 107 -6.68 -7.90 -14.60
N HIS A 108 -5.98 -6.79 -14.81
CA HIS A 108 -6.41 -5.77 -15.76
C HIS A 108 -6.55 -6.31 -17.19
N ILE A 109 -5.56 -7.08 -17.66
CA ILE A 109 -5.57 -7.66 -19.01
C ILE A 109 -6.68 -8.71 -19.12
N GLU A 110 -6.81 -9.59 -18.14
CA GLU A 110 -7.83 -10.64 -18.15
C GLU A 110 -9.24 -10.04 -18.13
N TYR A 111 -9.50 -9.10 -17.21
CA TYR A 111 -10.79 -8.44 -17.07
C TYR A 111 -11.15 -7.65 -18.33
N THR A 112 -10.22 -6.88 -18.89
CA THR A 112 -10.48 -6.11 -20.13
C THR A 112 -10.74 -7.01 -21.34
N ASN A 113 -10.03 -8.13 -21.47
CA ASN A 113 -10.30 -9.12 -22.51
C ASN A 113 -11.67 -9.77 -22.30
N LYS A 114 -12.03 -10.08 -21.05
CA LYS A 114 -13.33 -10.66 -20.74
C LYS A 114 -14.47 -9.71 -21.06
N LEU A 115 -14.34 -8.43 -20.73
CA LEU A 115 -15.32 -7.40 -21.10
C LEU A 115 -15.51 -7.31 -22.63
N LYS A 116 -14.43 -7.39 -23.42
CA LYS A 116 -14.52 -7.42 -24.90
C LYS A 116 -15.26 -8.65 -25.42
N GLU A 117 -14.99 -9.82 -24.83
CA GLU A 117 -15.68 -11.07 -25.15
C GLU A 117 -17.19 -10.94 -24.86
N LEU A 118 -17.54 -10.50 -23.65
CA LEU A 118 -18.93 -10.29 -23.23
C LEU A 118 -19.64 -9.26 -24.12
N ARG A 119 -18.94 -8.21 -24.57
CA ARG A 119 -19.51 -7.22 -25.49
C ARG A 119 -19.81 -7.83 -26.85
N THR A 120 -18.94 -8.70 -27.35
CA THR A 120 -19.17 -9.44 -28.60
C THR A 120 -20.37 -10.38 -28.45
N GLN A 121 -20.45 -11.12 -27.35
CA GLN A 121 -21.58 -11.99 -27.05
C GLN A 121 -22.90 -11.21 -26.91
N ALA A 122 -22.87 -10.03 -26.28
CA ALA A 122 -24.05 -9.16 -26.16
C ALA A 122 -24.55 -8.70 -27.54
N LYS A 123 -23.64 -8.28 -28.43
CA LYS A 123 -23.96 -7.91 -29.82
C LYS A 123 -24.60 -9.07 -30.59
N ASP A 124 -24.04 -10.27 -30.47
CA ASP A 124 -24.58 -11.45 -31.14
C ASP A 124 -25.96 -11.85 -30.60
N LYS A 125 -26.15 -11.81 -29.27
CA LYS A 125 -27.45 -12.05 -28.64
C LYS A 125 -28.48 -11.02 -29.06
N TYR A 126 -28.12 -9.74 -29.05
CA TYR A 126 -29.00 -8.65 -29.49
C TYR A 126 -29.40 -8.81 -30.95
N LYS A 127 -28.45 -9.13 -31.84
CA LYS A 127 -28.75 -9.40 -33.26
C LYS A 127 -29.75 -10.55 -33.44
N ARG A 128 -29.55 -11.67 -32.73
CA ARG A 128 -30.48 -12.82 -32.76
C ARG A 128 -31.86 -12.45 -32.24
N LEU A 129 -31.93 -11.71 -31.13
CA LEU A 129 -33.20 -11.23 -30.58
C LEU A 129 -33.91 -10.33 -31.60
N LYS A 130 -33.22 -9.34 -32.16
CA LYS A 130 -33.77 -8.43 -33.18
C LYS A 130 -34.32 -9.17 -34.40
N GLU A 131 -33.61 -10.17 -34.90
CA GLU A 131 -34.07 -11.02 -36.02
C GLU A 131 -35.33 -11.83 -35.65
N LEU A 132 -35.42 -12.35 -34.42
CA LEU A 132 -36.61 -13.05 -33.92
C LEU A 132 -37.82 -12.13 -33.77
N TYR A 133 -37.63 -10.91 -33.24
CA TYR A 133 -38.69 -9.91 -33.19
C TYR A 133 -39.18 -9.56 -34.59
N GLN A 134 -38.27 -9.29 -35.53
CA GLN A 134 -38.61 -8.98 -36.92
C GLN A 134 -39.35 -10.12 -37.64
N LYS A 135 -39.02 -11.39 -37.33
CA LYS A 135 -39.75 -12.55 -37.86
C LYS A 135 -41.16 -12.68 -37.28
N ARG A 136 -41.36 -12.32 -36.01
CA ARG A 136 -42.68 -12.37 -35.34
C ARG A 136 -43.59 -11.19 -35.69
N THR A 137 -43.04 -10.04 -36.06
CA THR A 137 -43.82 -8.83 -36.41
C THR A 137 -44.11 -8.69 -37.91
N LYS A 138 -43.66 -9.62 -38.77
CA LYS A 138 -44.05 -9.62 -40.18
C LYS A 138 -45.50 -10.08 -40.33
N PRO A 139 -46.39 -9.31 -40.99
CA PRO A 139 -47.76 -9.73 -41.20
C PRO A 139 -47.77 -10.95 -42.12
N VAL A 140 -48.54 -11.96 -41.72
CA VAL A 140 -48.95 -13.05 -42.61
C VAL A 140 -49.83 -12.43 -43.68
N THR A 141 -49.29 -12.17 -44.87
CA THR A 141 -50.13 -11.94 -46.06
C THR A 141 -50.73 -13.28 -46.47
N ASN A 142 -51.86 -13.62 -45.85
CA ASN A 142 -52.76 -14.61 -46.39
C ASN A 142 -53.59 -13.93 -47.47
N ASP A 143 -53.28 -14.24 -48.72
CA ASP A 143 -54.29 -14.18 -49.76
C ASP A 143 -55.19 -15.41 -49.61
N THR A 144 -56.49 -15.17 -49.59
CA THR A 144 -57.64 -16.09 -49.65
C THR A 144 -58.10 -16.91 -48.43
N THR A 145 -59.36 -16.62 -48.08
CA THR A 145 -60.44 -17.42 -47.47
C THR A 145 -60.46 -17.65 -45.95
N GLU A 146 -61.45 -16.96 -45.35
CA GLU A 146 -62.28 -17.26 -44.18
C GLU A 146 -61.98 -18.57 -43.42
N GLU A 147 -61.53 -18.44 -42.18
CA GLU A 147 -62.19 -19.05 -41.02
C GLU A 147 -61.64 -18.42 -39.73
N HIS A 148 -62.56 -17.91 -38.89
CA HIS A 148 -62.25 -17.32 -37.60
C HIS A 148 -61.79 -18.40 -36.61
N VAL A 149 -60.50 -18.42 -36.29
CA VAL A 149 -60.00 -19.04 -35.06
C VAL A 149 -59.46 -17.94 -34.16
N ILE A 150 -60.24 -17.61 -33.13
CA ILE A 150 -59.83 -16.74 -32.03
C ILE A 150 -58.85 -17.55 -31.18
N ILE A 151 -57.55 -17.26 -31.31
CA ILE A 151 -56.55 -17.62 -30.30
C ILE A 151 -56.12 -16.32 -29.62
N SER A 152 -56.84 -15.99 -28.56
CA SER A 152 -56.42 -15.02 -27.56
C SER A 152 -55.45 -15.71 -26.60
N GLU A 153 -54.16 -15.66 -26.91
CA GLU A 153 -53.11 -15.79 -25.90
C GLU A 153 -52.37 -14.45 -25.83
N GLU A 154 -52.71 -13.67 -24.81
CA GLU A 154 -51.89 -12.59 -24.26
C GLU A 154 -50.55 -13.18 -23.81
N THR A 155 -49.64 -13.41 -24.74
CA THR A 155 -48.23 -13.55 -24.42
C THR A 155 -47.65 -12.15 -24.40
N GLU A 156 -47.45 -11.61 -23.20
CA GLU A 156 -46.65 -10.39 -22.98
C GLU A 156 -45.46 -10.41 -23.93
N VAL A 157 -45.46 -9.47 -24.89
CA VAL A 157 -44.30 -9.26 -25.76
C VAL A 157 -43.18 -8.86 -24.81
N PRO A 158 -42.13 -9.68 -24.61
CA PRO A 158 -41.04 -9.27 -23.75
C PRO A 158 -40.51 -7.95 -24.32
N SER A 159 -40.20 -6.97 -23.49
CA SER A 159 -39.58 -5.75 -24.01
C SER A 159 -38.24 -6.15 -24.64
N LEU A 160 -37.98 -5.71 -25.87
CA LEU A 160 -36.69 -5.94 -26.52
C LEU A 160 -35.60 -5.27 -25.68
N LYS A 161 -34.86 -6.07 -24.91
CA LYS A 161 -33.72 -5.59 -24.12
C LYS A 161 -32.70 -4.92 -25.03
N SER A 162 -32.17 -3.79 -24.58
CA SER A 162 -31.08 -3.09 -25.28
C SER A 162 -29.79 -3.91 -25.25
N GLU A 163 -28.85 -3.63 -26.18
CA GLU A 163 -27.52 -4.27 -26.16
C GLU A 163 -26.81 -4.05 -24.82
N ASP A 164 -26.95 -2.85 -24.25
CA ASP A 164 -26.32 -2.47 -22.98
C ASP A 164 -26.93 -3.20 -21.79
N GLU A 165 -28.25 -3.41 -21.76
CA GLU A 165 -28.89 -4.26 -20.73
C GLU A 165 -28.39 -5.71 -20.80
N ILE A 166 -28.31 -6.28 -22.00
CA ILE A 166 -27.80 -7.64 -22.20
C ILE A 166 -26.34 -7.74 -21.77
N PHE A 167 -25.54 -6.71 -22.05
CA PHE A 167 -24.16 -6.63 -21.63
C PHE A 167 -24.04 -6.54 -20.10
N THR A 168 -24.81 -5.68 -19.43
CA THR A 168 -24.81 -5.56 -17.97
C THR A 168 -25.25 -6.86 -17.30
N ASP A 169 -26.28 -7.54 -17.81
CA ASP A 169 -26.72 -8.85 -17.32
C ASP A 169 -25.58 -9.89 -17.41
N LEU A 170 -24.87 -9.92 -18.54
CA LEU A 170 -23.73 -10.81 -18.77
C LEU A 170 -22.56 -10.51 -17.84
N VAL A 171 -22.23 -9.24 -17.62
CA VAL A 171 -21.18 -8.81 -16.69
C VAL A 171 -21.55 -9.21 -15.26
N ASN A 172 -22.80 -9.03 -14.84
CA ASN A 172 -23.26 -9.42 -13.51
C ASN A 172 -23.16 -10.94 -13.30
N ILE A 173 -23.56 -11.74 -14.29
CA ILE A 173 -23.41 -13.20 -14.24
C ILE A 173 -21.94 -13.60 -14.13
N GLU A 174 -21.05 -12.93 -14.85
CA GLU A 174 -19.63 -13.26 -14.81
C GLU A 174 -18.97 -12.84 -13.49
N ASN A 175 -19.34 -11.68 -12.95
CA ASN A 175 -18.88 -11.20 -11.65
C ASN A 175 -19.27 -12.17 -10.52
N LEU A 176 -20.43 -12.85 -10.62
CA LEU A 176 -20.84 -13.88 -9.66
C LEU A 176 -19.93 -15.11 -9.65
N LYS A 177 -19.27 -15.42 -10.78
CA LYS A 177 -18.36 -16.57 -10.90
C LYS A 177 -16.93 -16.26 -10.46
N MET A 178 -16.59 -14.99 -10.27
CA MET A 178 -15.24 -14.58 -9.86
C MET A 178 -14.97 -14.93 -8.39
N THR A 179 -13.69 -15.12 -8.07
CA THR A 179 -13.21 -15.25 -6.69
C THR A 179 -13.38 -13.93 -5.94
N ASP A 180 -13.48 -14.00 -4.62
CA ASP A 180 -13.70 -12.81 -3.79
C ASP A 180 -12.52 -11.82 -3.86
N ASP A 181 -11.28 -12.31 -3.96
CA ASP A 181 -10.09 -11.49 -4.19
C ASP A 181 -10.19 -10.64 -5.48
N LEU A 182 -10.67 -11.23 -6.58
CA LEU A 182 -10.82 -10.53 -7.86
C LEU A 182 -11.95 -9.51 -7.78
N LYS A 183 -13.06 -9.85 -7.12
CA LYS A 183 -14.17 -8.90 -6.89
C LYS A 183 -13.69 -7.70 -6.09
N GLN A 184 -12.87 -7.90 -5.05
CA GLN A 184 -12.32 -6.82 -4.25
C GLN A 184 -11.43 -5.90 -5.10
N ILE A 185 -10.51 -6.46 -5.89
CA ILE A 185 -9.66 -5.70 -6.81
C ILE A 185 -10.49 -4.91 -7.83
N ILE A 186 -11.50 -5.53 -8.45
CA ILE A 186 -12.39 -4.85 -9.40
C ILE A 186 -13.19 -3.74 -8.70
N SER A 187 -13.65 -3.97 -7.48
CA SER A 187 -14.38 -2.97 -6.69
C SER A 187 -13.54 -1.73 -6.44
N VAL A 188 -12.31 -1.89 -5.92
CA VAL A 188 -11.43 -0.74 -5.61
C VAL A 188 -10.91 -0.04 -6.86
N THR A 189 -10.81 -0.76 -7.98
CA THR A 189 -10.41 -0.19 -9.27
C THR A 189 -11.57 0.47 -10.01
N ASN A 190 -12.83 0.21 -9.67
CA ASN A 190 -13.97 0.94 -10.24
C ASN A 190 -14.01 2.40 -9.79
N GLU A 191 -13.55 2.70 -8.57
CA GLU A 191 -13.52 4.05 -8.03
C GLU A 191 -12.36 4.88 -8.59
N VAL A 192 -11.17 4.28 -8.65
CA VAL A 192 -9.92 5.00 -8.95
C VAL A 192 -9.35 4.67 -10.35
N GLY A 193 -9.65 3.49 -10.87
CA GLY A 193 -9.08 2.94 -12.12
C GLY A 193 -7.87 2.04 -11.89
N PHE A 194 -7.61 1.12 -12.82
CA PHE A 194 -6.44 0.21 -12.74
C PHE A 194 -5.10 0.94 -12.87
N ASP A 195 -4.99 1.95 -13.73
CA ASP A 195 -3.72 2.62 -14.01
C ASP A 195 -3.15 3.38 -12.80
N PRO A 196 -3.94 4.14 -12.01
CA PRO A 196 -3.43 4.75 -10.78
C PRO A 196 -2.98 3.72 -9.75
N TRP A 197 -3.72 2.62 -9.57
CA TRP A 197 -3.31 1.51 -8.70
C TRP A 197 -1.95 0.92 -9.12
N ILE A 198 -1.78 0.62 -10.42
CA ILE A 198 -0.51 0.13 -10.96
C ILE A 198 0.62 1.14 -10.76
N LYS A 199 0.33 2.44 -10.92
CA LYS A 199 1.30 3.53 -10.70
C LYS A 199 1.72 3.63 -9.24
N VAL A 200 0.77 3.49 -8.30
CA VAL A 200 1.02 3.46 -6.86
C VAL A 200 1.87 2.24 -6.50
N PHE A 201 1.55 1.04 -6.95
CA PHE A 201 2.39 -0.14 -6.64
C PHE A 201 3.79 -0.08 -7.26
N ARG A 202 3.96 0.58 -8.43
CA ARG A 202 5.29 0.85 -9.00
C ARG A 202 6.11 1.86 -8.20
N LYS A 203 5.44 2.78 -7.52
CA LYS A 203 6.06 3.85 -6.72
C LYS A 203 5.24 4.05 -5.44
N PRO A 204 5.32 3.12 -4.47
CA PRO A 204 4.47 3.15 -3.28
C PRO A 204 4.59 4.43 -2.46
N ARG A 205 5.72 5.15 -2.56
CA ARG A 205 5.92 6.49 -2.01
C ARG A 205 4.84 7.52 -2.41
N LEU A 206 4.07 7.26 -3.46
CA LEU A 206 2.94 8.10 -3.85
C LEU A 206 1.73 7.92 -2.91
N ALA A 207 1.61 6.77 -2.26
CA ALA A 207 0.54 6.45 -1.34
C ALA A 207 0.99 6.29 0.12
N CYS A 208 2.25 5.95 0.37
CA CYS A 208 2.81 5.83 1.71
C CYS A 208 4.28 6.27 1.68
N ASN A 209 4.63 7.32 2.42
CA ASN A 209 5.99 7.87 2.42
C ASN A 209 6.44 8.30 3.82
N PHE A 210 7.69 7.98 4.15
CA PHE A 210 8.37 8.46 5.35
C PHE A 210 9.20 9.69 5.01
N GLU A 211 8.82 10.84 5.57
CA GLU A 211 9.55 12.09 5.35
C GLU A 211 10.28 12.54 6.61
N PHE A 212 11.58 12.78 6.49
CA PHE A 212 12.36 13.28 7.62
C PHE A 212 12.31 14.81 7.68
N HIS A 213 11.84 15.35 8.80
CA HIS A 213 11.85 16.79 9.05
C HIS A 213 13.10 17.19 9.83
N SER A 214 14.07 17.80 9.14
CA SER A 214 15.35 18.25 9.73
C SER A 214 15.18 19.19 10.92
N TYR A 215 14.23 20.13 10.86
CA TYR A 215 13.96 21.09 11.95
C TYR A 215 13.42 20.44 13.22
N LYS A 216 12.59 19.38 13.07
CA LYS A 216 11.99 18.66 14.20
C LYS A 216 12.81 17.44 14.61
N ASN A 217 13.81 17.08 13.81
CA ASN A 217 14.61 15.87 13.94
C ASN A 217 13.74 14.60 14.14
N ARG A 218 12.65 14.49 13.37
CA ARG A 218 11.67 13.40 13.45
C ARG A 218 11.14 13.04 12.07
N PHE A 219 10.69 11.80 11.91
CA PHE A 219 9.96 11.38 10.72
C PHE A 219 8.48 11.75 10.82
N SER A 220 7.88 12.01 9.68
CA SER A 220 6.44 12.01 9.46
C SER A 220 6.10 10.88 8.49
N LEU A 221 4.87 10.38 8.62
CA LEU A 221 4.32 9.35 7.76
C LEU A 221 3.14 9.98 7.00
N PHE A 222 3.26 10.02 5.68
CA PHE A 222 2.15 10.34 4.79
C PHE A 222 1.45 9.05 4.38
N ILE A 223 0.13 9.03 4.47
CA ILE A 223 -0.74 7.91 4.07
C ILE A 223 -1.84 8.48 3.18
N ASP A 224 -1.94 7.94 1.97
CA ASP A 224 -3.03 8.22 1.06
C ASP A 224 -4.15 7.21 1.30
N SER A 225 -5.23 7.71 1.91
CA SER A 225 -6.41 6.92 2.24
C SER A 225 -7.13 6.34 1.02
N GLU A 226 -6.83 6.77 -0.21
CA GLU A 226 -7.40 6.15 -1.42
C GLU A 226 -6.86 4.74 -1.65
N TYR A 227 -5.61 4.48 -1.25
CA TYR A 227 -4.91 3.23 -1.58
C TYR A 227 -4.55 2.40 -0.34
N VAL A 228 -4.19 3.06 0.75
CA VAL A 228 -3.72 2.41 1.98
C VAL A 228 -4.84 2.42 3.01
N GLU A 229 -5.09 1.27 3.61
CA GLU A 229 -6.05 1.11 4.69
C GLU A 229 -5.39 1.39 6.05
N LYS A 230 -4.22 0.79 6.27
CA LYS A 230 -3.44 1.00 7.50
C LYS A 230 -1.98 0.60 7.32
N ILE A 231 -1.14 1.10 8.21
CA ILE A 231 0.28 0.78 8.32
C ILE A 231 0.60 0.38 9.76
N GLU A 232 1.32 -0.72 9.91
CA GLU A 232 1.80 -1.21 11.20
C GLU A 232 3.33 -1.25 11.20
N LEU A 233 3.93 -0.73 12.25
CA LEU A 233 5.36 -0.69 12.50
C LEU A 233 5.68 -1.54 13.72
N THR A 234 6.85 -2.18 13.75
CA THR A 234 7.35 -2.76 15.00
C THR A 234 7.67 -1.64 16.00
N GLU A 235 7.52 -1.92 17.30
CA GLU A 235 7.73 -0.94 18.39
C GLU A 235 9.10 -0.26 18.29
N GLN A 236 10.14 -1.04 18.03
CA GLN A 236 11.51 -0.53 17.89
C GLN A 236 11.62 0.44 16.71
N LEU A 237 10.99 0.12 15.57
CA LEU A 237 11.04 0.96 14.38
C LEU A 237 10.24 2.25 14.60
N ALA A 238 9.06 2.17 15.21
CA ALA A 238 8.26 3.32 15.59
C ALA A 238 9.04 4.28 16.50
N TYR A 239 9.71 3.74 17.52
CA TYR A 239 10.59 4.51 18.41
C TYR A 239 11.73 5.20 17.66
N ILE A 240 12.43 4.49 16.78
CA ILE A 240 13.54 5.03 15.97
C ILE A 240 13.08 6.16 15.06
N LEU A 241 11.88 6.04 14.48
CA LEU A 241 11.28 7.06 13.61
C LEU A 241 10.69 8.24 14.41
N GLY A 242 10.54 8.10 15.72
CA GLY A 242 10.02 9.13 16.62
C GLY A 242 8.49 9.19 16.68
N PHE A 243 7.83 8.05 16.49
CA PHE A 243 6.39 7.90 16.63
C PHE A 243 6.01 7.34 18.01
N ASP A 244 4.90 7.84 18.56
CA ASP A 244 4.36 7.39 19.86
C ASP A 244 3.42 6.18 19.73
N ARG A 245 3.18 5.71 18.50
CA ARG A 245 2.26 4.60 18.17
C ARG A 245 2.85 3.76 17.06
N THR A 246 2.39 2.51 16.98
CA THR A 246 2.82 1.53 15.96
C THR A 246 1.83 1.38 14.81
N ASN A 247 0.57 1.79 15.00
CA ASN A 247 -0.51 1.61 14.02
C ASN A 247 -1.02 2.97 13.53
N PHE A 248 -1.17 3.10 12.21
CA PHE A 248 -1.59 4.31 11.52
C PHE A 248 -2.67 3.97 10.49
N ASN A 249 -3.73 4.77 10.44
CA ASN A 249 -4.82 4.67 9.47
C ASN A 249 -4.92 6.01 8.71
#